data_AF-A0A5E4YGD5-F1
#
_entry.id   AF-A0A5E4YGD5-F1
#
_cell.length_a   1.000
_cell.length_b   1.000
_cell.length_c   1.000
_cell.angle_alpha   90.00
_cell.angle_beta   90.00
_cell.angle_gamma   90.00
#
_symmetry.space_group_name_H-M   'P 1'
#
loop_
_entity.id
_entity.type
_entity.pdbx_description
1 polymer ?
#
loop_
_entity_poly.entity_id
_entity_poly.type
_entity_poly.pdbx_seq_one_letter_code
_entity_poly.pdbx_strand_id
1 'polypeptide(L)'
;MDEEKDSFAWKIDWKDDLNESFAADVGYLQNALDLYDKALARGDLLAAQAALLDARGYAHNLMSFFDALRHDLSKAVIDPRFKWPAFPEGYKIPPHYGYEE
;
A
#
# COMPACT_ATOMS: atom_id res chain seq x y z
N MET A 1 -30.86 -4.06 -17.43
CA MET A 1 -30.83 -3.80 -15.98
C MET A 1 -29.47 -3.20 -15.68
N ASP A 2 -29.34 -1.91 -15.95
CA ASP A 2 -28.43 -1.08 -15.17
C ASP A 2 -29.06 -0.91 -13.78
N GLU A 3 -28.22 -0.69 -12.77
CA GLU A 3 -28.55 -0.54 -11.34
C GLU A 3 -28.65 -1.91 -10.63
N GLU A 4 -27.63 -2.41 -9.94
CA GLU A 4 -26.93 -1.78 -8.82
C GLU A 4 -25.44 -1.55 -9.09
N LYS A 5 -25.17 -0.40 -9.72
CA LYS A 5 -24.02 0.49 -9.52
C LYS A 5 -22.92 -0.08 -8.64
N ASP A 6 -21.81 -0.50 -9.26
CA ASP A 6 -20.44 -0.05 -8.94
C ASP A 6 -20.10 0.17 -7.44
N SER A 7 -20.72 -0.59 -6.52
CA SER A 7 -20.58 -0.42 -5.07
C SER A 7 -19.26 -1.00 -4.56
N PHE A 8 -18.39 -1.33 -5.51
CA PHE A 8 -17.15 -2.04 -5.33
C PHE A 8 -16.04 -1.39 -6.16
N ALA A 9 -15.98 -0.06 -6.24
CA ALA A 9 -14.75 0.62 -6.62
C ALA A 9 -13.59 0.02 -5.80
N TRP A 10 -12.66 -0.64 -6.47
CA TRP A 10 -11.42 -1.11 -5.85
C TRP A 10 -10.68 0.14 -5.34
N LYS A 11 -10.15 0.07 -4.13
CA LYS A 11 -9.34 1.18 -3.60
C LYS A 11 -8.01 1.29 -4.32
N ILE A 12 -7.54 0.18 -4.90
CA ILE A 12 -6.35 0.10 -5.72
C ILE A 12 -6.75 -0.02 -7.19
N ASP A 13 -6.04 0.71 -8.06
CA ASP A 13 -6.02 0.37 -9.47
C ASP A 13 -5.05 -0.80 -9.70
N TRP A 14 -5.61 -2.00 -9.84
CA TRP A 14 -4.84 -3.22 -10.04
C TRP A 14 -4.17 -3.31 -11.41
N LYS A 15 -4.37 -2.32 -12.30
CA LYS A 15 -3.64 -2.21 -13.58
C LYS A 15 -2.35 -1.41 -13.47
N ASP A 16 -2.16 -0.66 -12.39
CA ASP A 16 -0.97 0.15 -12.17
C ASP A 16 0.21 -0.68 -11.64
N ASP A 17 1.42 -0.15 -11.80
CA ASP A 17 2.60 -0.69 -11.13
C ASP A 17 2.61 -0.25 -9.66
N LEU A 18 2.07 -1.12 -8.80
CA LEU A 18 2.01 -0.91 -7.36
C LEU A 18 3.40 -0.91 -6.72
N ASN A 19 4.39 -1.58 -7.32
CA ASN A 19 5.75 -1.58 -6.82
C ASN A 19 6.42 -0.23 -7.10
N GLU A 20 6.22 0.32 -8.30
CA GLU A 20 6.70 1.65 -8.64
C GLU A 20 6.10 2.71 -7.71
N SER A 21 4.79 2.66 -7.49
CA SER A 21 4.09 3.58 -6.59
C SER A 21 4.62 3.50 -5.15
N PHE A 22 4.76 2.27 -4.62
CA PHE A 22 5.34 2.05 -3.29
C PHE A 22 6.79 2.55 -3.20
N ALA A 23 7.62 2.22 -4.19
CA ALA A 23 9.02 2.62 -4.23
C ALA A 23 9.18 4.16 -4.29
N ALA A 24 8.30 4.84 -5.04
CA ALA A 24 8.28 6.29 -5.12
C ALA A 24 7.99 6.93 -3.75
N ASP A 25 6.93 6.51 -3.06
CA ASP A 25 6.59 7.04 -1.74
C ASP A 25 7.66 6.75 -0.68
N VAL A 26 8.30 5.58 -0.72
CA VAL A 26 9.47 5.28 0.13
C VAL A 26 10.64 6.21 -0.18
N GLY A 27 10.92 6.45 -1.47
CA GLY A 27 11.97 7.36 -1.91
C GLY A 27 11.72 8.80 -1.46
N TYR A 28 10.47 9.28 -1.56
CA TYR A 28 10.10 10.61 -1.07
C TYR A 28 10.24 10.74 0.44
N LEU A 29 9.81 9.73 1.20
CA LEU A 29 9.99 9.69 2.65
C LEU A 29 11.48 9.75 3.01
N GLN A 30 12.32 8.97 2.34
CA GLN A 30 13.76 8.97 2.59
C GLN A 30 14.40 10.33 2.28
N ASN A 31 14.03 10.96 1.17
CA ASN A 31 14.53 12.28 0.79
C ASN A 31 14.11 13.37 1.81
N ALA A 32 12.88 13.31 2.32
CA ALA A 32 12.41 14.24 3.34
C ALA A 32 13.20 14.08 4.66
N LEU A 33 13.47 12.85 5.08
CA LEU A 33 14.29 12.60 6.27
C LEU A 33 15.74 13.06 6.10
N ASP A 34 16.32 12.88 4.91
CA ASP A 34 17.67 13.38 4.59
C ASP A 34 17.72 14.92 4.57
N LEU A 35 16.69 15.60 4.06
CA LEU A 35 16.56 17.05 4.15
C LEU A 35 16.49 17.50 5.62
N TYR A 36 15.71 16.81 6.44
CA TYR A 36 15.60 17.11 7.87
C TYR A 36 16.97 17.08 8.56
N ASP A 37 17.73 16.00 8.38
CA ASP A 37 19.06 15.84 8.99
C ASP A 37 20.04 16.93 8.54
N LYS A 38 20.04 17.23 7.23
CA LYS A 38 20.89 18.28 6.64
C LYS A 38 20.53 19.68 7.11
N ALA A 39 19.24 19.99 7.24
CA ALA A 39 18.75 21.27 7.70
C ALA A 39 19.06 21.47 9.18
N LEU A 40 18.82 20.44 9.99
CA LEU A 40 19.10 20.45 11.43
C LEU A 40 20.60 20.68 11.71
N ALA A 41 21.48 20.00 10.97
CA ALA A 41 22.93 20.18 11.09
C ALA A 41 23.40 21.61 10.76
N ARG A 42 22.63 22.38 10.00
CA ARG A 42 22.91 23.78 9.62
C ARG A 42 22.20 24.79 10.52
N GLY A 43 21.40 24.35 11.48
CA GLY A 43 20.56 25.22 12.31
C GLY A 43 19.38 25.85 11.55
N ASP A 44 19.05 25.36 10.34
CA ASP A 44 17.91 25.83 9.57
C ASP A 44 16.63 25.11 10.05
N LEU A 45 16.06 25.64 11.13
CA LEU A 45 14.89 25.04 11.77
C LEU A 45 13.63 25.10 10.90
N LEU A 46 13.53 26.08 10.00
CA LEU A 46 12.36 26.20 9.12
C LEU A 46 12.40 25.10 8.06
N ALA A 47 13.56 24.87 7.42
CA ALA A 47 13.72 23.76 6.49
C ALA A 47 13.56 22.40 7.17
N ALA A 48 14.07 22.24 8.40
CA ALA A 48 13.88 21.02 9.19
C ALA A 48 12.40 20.76 9.50
N GLN A 49 11.64 21.80 9.87
CA GLN A 49 10.21 21.66 10.11
C GLN A 49 9.44 21.29 8.84
N ALA A 50 9.76 21.92 7.70
CA ALA A 50 9.15 21.59 6.42
C ALA A 50 9.41 20.11 6.05
N ALA A 51 10.65 19.66 6.19
CA ALA A 51 11.04 18.27 5.95
C ALA A 51 10.26 17.26 6.80
N LEU A 52 10.00 17.57 8.08
CA LEU A 52 9.17 16.73 8.95
C LEU A 52 7.69 16.68 8.52
N LEU A 53 7.15 17.81 8.05
CA LEU A 53 5.79 17.86 7.53
C LEU A 53 5.64 16.97 6.28
N ASP A 54 6.61 17.05 5.38
CA ASP A 54 6.63 16.23 4.16
C ASP A 54 6.81 14.75 4.50
N ALA A 55 7.77 14.41 5.36
CA ALA A 55 7.97 13.03 5.83
C ALA A 55 6.70 12.44 6.45
N ARG A 56 5.97 13.23 7.26
CA ARG A 56 4.66 12.82 7.80
C ARG A 56 3.64 12.54 6.69
N GLY A 57 3.62 13.36 5.63
CA GLY A 57 2.77 13.16 4.46
C GLY A 57 3.08 11.84 3.76
N TYR A 58 4.35 11.60 3.40
CA TYR A 58 4.75 10.37 2.71
C TYR A 58 4.54 9.11 3.57
N ALA A 59 4.77 9.19 4.88
CA ALA A 59 4.43 8.09 5.79
C ALA A 59 2.92 7.77 5.80
N HIS A 60 2.08 8.80 5.72
CA HIS A 60 0.62 8.62 5.62
C HIS A 60 0.21 8.00 4.28
N ASN A 61 0.87 8.36 3.18
CA ASN A 61 0.64 7.74 1.87
C ASN A 61 0.95 6.24 1.91
N LEU A 62 2.11 5.86 2.45
CA LEU A 62 2.50 4.45 2.60
C LEU A 62 1.48 3.67 3.45
N MET A 63 1.04 4.24 4.57
CA MET A 63 -0.02 3.64 5.39
C MET A 63 -1.31 3.45 4.59
N SER A 64 -1.71 4.46 3.82
CA SER A 64 -2.94 4.43 3.01
C SER A 64 -2.86 3.40 1.89
N PHE A 65 -1.69 3.26 1.26
CA PHE A 65 -1.41 2.22 0.26
C PHE A 65 -1.67 0.82 0.84
N PHE A 66 -1.08 0.51 2.00
CA PHE A 66 -1.28 -0.79 2.64
C PHE A 66 -2.72 -1.01 3.13
N ASP A 67 -3.40 0.03 3.64
CA ASP A 67 -4.81 -0.11 4.03
C ASP A 67 -5.72 -0.34 2.82
N ALA A 68 -5.44 0.31 1.69
CA ALA A 68 -6.14 0.09 0.44
C ALA A 68 -5.95 -1.36 -0.05
N LEU A 69 -4.70 -1.84 -0.02
CA LEU A 69 -4.35 -3.21 -0.41
C LEU A 69 -5.07 -4.23 0.46
N ARG A 70 -4.97 -4.07 1.79
CA ARG A 70 -5.66 -4.93 2.76
C ARG A 70 -7.17 -4.93 2.55
N HIS A 71 -7.76 -3.76 2.33
CA HIS A 71 -9.20 -3.64 2.11
C HIS A 71 -9.65 -4.41 0.87
N ASP A 72 -8.97 -4.20 -0.26
CA ASP A 72 -9.31 -4.85 -1.52
C ASP A 72 -9.08 -6.37 -1.46
N LEU A 73 -7.97 -6.83 -0.88
CA LEU A 73 -7.72 -8.26 -0.68
C LEU A 73 -8.78 -8.91 0.21
N SER A 74 -9.15 -8.25 1.32
CA SER A 74 -10.19 -8.76 2.23
C SER A 74 -11.53 -8.89 1.52
N LYS A 75 -11.87 -7.89 0.69
CA LYS A 75 -13.07 -7.90 -0.14
C LYS A 75 -13.01 -9.02 -1.16
N ALA A 76 -11.90 -9.20 -1.88
CA ALA A 76 -11.76 -10.26 -2.88
C ALA A 76 -11.94 -11.67 -2.28
N VAL A 77 -11.41 -11.92 -1.08
CA VAL A 77 -11.53 -13.23 -0.40
C VAL A 77 -12.97 -13.61 -0.07
N ILE A 78 -13.83 -12.64 0.26
CA ILE A 78 -15.23 -12.92 0.66
C ILE A 78 -16.23 -12.73 -0.47
N ASP A 79 -15.80 -12.16 -1.60
CA ASP A 79 -16.69 -11.80 -2.69
C ASP A 79 -17.20 -13.04 -3.44
N PRO A 80 -18.53 -13.29 -3.45
CA PRO A 80 -19.11 -14.50 -4.03
C PRO A 80 -18.91 -14.60 -5.54
N ARG A 81 -18.59 -13.51 -6.24
CA ARG A 81 -18.32 -13.51 -7.69
C ARG A 81 -17.12 -14.36 -8.05
N PHE A 82 -16.14 -14.50 -7.16
CA PHE A 82 -14.95 -15.32 -7.38
C PHE A 82 -15.17 -16.82 -7.13
N LYS A 83 -16.27 -17.21 -6.46
CA LYS A 83 -16.65 -18.61 -6.24
C LYS A 83 -15.53 -19.46 -5.63
N TRP A 84 -14.82 -18.92 -4.64
CA TRP A 84 -13.76 -19.64 -3.95
C TRP A 84 -14.28 -20.93 -3.30
N PRO A 85 -13.51 -22.03 -3.33
CA PRO A 85 -13.86 -23.24 -2.60
C PRO A 85 -13.65 -23.03 -1.10
N ALA A 86 -14.30 -23.85 -0.26
CA ALA A 86 -13.93 -23.95 1.14
C ALA A 86 -12.51 -24.51 1.26
N PHE A 87 -11.71 -24.00 2.19
CA PHE A 87 -10.40 -24.56 2.48
C PHE A 87 -10.55 -25.98 3.08
N PRO A 88 -9.98 -27.03 2.47
CA PRO A 88 -9.95 -28.35 3.07
C PRO A 88 -9.11 -28.36 4.34
N GLU A 89 -9.48 -29.23 5.30
CA GLU A 89 -8.68 -29.43 6.50
C GLU A 89 -7.29 -29.96 6.13
N GLY A 90 -6.24 -29.32 6.66
CA GLY A 90 -4.85 -29.70 6.39
C GLY A 90 -4.36 -29.40 4.97
N TYR A 91 -5.06 -28.56 4.20
CA TYR A 91 -4.59 -28.13 2.88
C TYR A 91 -3.18 -27.50 2.97
N LYS A 92 -2.30 -27.94 2.07
CA LYS A 92 -0.98 -27.35 1.86
C LYS A 92 -0.87 -26.90 0.42
N ILE A 93 -0.21 -25.77 0.19
CA ILE A 93 0.04 -25.28 -1.16
C ILE A 93 0.95 -26.29 -1.89
N PRO A 94 0.57 -26.74 -3.09
CA PRO A 94 1.37 -27.72 -3.82
C PRO A 94 2.81 -27.22 -4.12
N PRO A 95 3.84 -28.07 -3.92
CA PRO A 95 5.24 -27.64 -4.09
C PRO A 95 5.60 -27.13 -5.48
N HIS A 96 4.89 -27.56 -6.53
CA HIS A 96 5.18 -27.13 -7.91
C HIS A 96 4.91 -25.65 -8.17
N TYR A 97 4.24 -24.96 -7.25
CA TYR A 97 4.10 -23.50 -7.31
C TYR A 97 5.31 -22.75 -6.76
N GLY A 98 6.28 -23.44 -6.13
CA GLY A 98 7.48 -22.80 -5.57
C GLY A 98 7.17 -21.77 -4.48
N TYR A 99 6.00 -21.87 -3.85
CA TYR A 99 5.58 -21.01 -2.75
C TYR A 99 5.98 -21.65 -1.42
N GLU A 100 6.87 -20.98 -0.69
CA GLU A 100 7.25 -21.31 0.68
C GLU A 100 6.63 -20.26 1.60
N GLU A 101 5.87 -20.70 2.61
CA GLU A 101 5.31 -19.85 3.68
C GLU A 101 6.37 -19.44 4.71
#